data_AF-A0A1G9PRS4-F1
#
_entry.id   AF-A0A1G9PRS4-F1
#
_cell.length_a   1.000
_cell.length_b   1.000
_cell.length_c   1.000
_cell.angle_alpha   90.00
_cell.angle_beta   90.00
_cell.angle_gamma   90.00
#
_symmetry.space_group_name_H-M   'P 1'
#
loop_
_entity.id
_entity.type
_entity.pdbx_description
1 polymer ?
#
loop_
_entity_poly.entity_id
_entity_poly.type
_entity_poly.pdbx_seq_one_letter_code
_entity_poly.pdbx_strand_id
1 'polypeptide(L)'
;MGFFSAARQGRRDDAELGKGLWRRAHDRFNRGLDRYHQVLEGVEDEALYGELVDIANQLSALAPRVRQVCVEAQRRFPSNGLDIPGPLAGVHRALSTAGNSLAMTAEAAAMLRLAVGPVPAGAASVRRRADSVLEQVHDAERRLAEADGNRPATT
;
A
#
# COMPACT_ATOMS: atom_id res chain seq x y z
N MET A 1 -0.92 -22.31 11.31
CA MET A 1 0.56 -22.42 11.26
C MET A 1 1.16 -21.18 10.59
N GLY A 2 1.14 -19.99 11.23
CA GLY A 2 1.54 -18.72 10.56
C GLY A 2 2.42 -17.76 11.37
N PHE A 3 2.70 -18.05 12.64
CA PHE A 3 3.46 -17.13 13.50
C PHE A 3 4.96 -17.05 13.14
N PHE A 4 5.56 -18.16 12.70
CA PHE A 4 6.99 -18.20 12.36
C PHE A 4 7.31 -17.48 11.04
N SER A 5 6.40 -17.48 10.07
CA SER A 5 6.57 -16.78 8.79
C SER A 5 6.43 -15.27 8.97
N ALA A 6 5.43 -14.81 9.73
CA ALA A 6 5.23 -13.39 10.02
C ALA A 6 6.41 -12.79 10.82
N ALA A 7 6.89 -13.49 11.87
CA ALA A 7 8.07 -13.05 12.62
C ALA A 7 9.35 -13.02 11.78
N ARG A 8 9.52 -13.97 10.86
CA ARG A 8 10.65 -13.98 9.92
C ARG A 8 10.55 -12.84 8.90
N GLN A 9 9.35 -12.56 8.40
CA GLN A 9 9.11 -11.45 7.48
C GLN A 9 9.36 -10.10 8.15
N GLY A 10 8.87 -9.91 9.37
CA GLY A 10 9.14 -8.69 10.16
C GLY A 10 10.62 -8.44 10.40
N ARG A 11 11.41 -9.48 10.72
CA ARG A 11 12.88 -9.36 10.84
C ARG A 11 13.56 -9.03 9.52
N ARG A 12 13.08 -9.60 8.41
CA ARG A 12 13.60 -9.28 7.07
C ARG A 12 13.31 -7.83 6.72
N ASP A 13 12.12 -7.35 7.04
CA ASP A 13 11.74 -5.96 6.80
C ASP A 13 12.51 -5.00 7.70
N ASP A 14 12.78 -5.34 8.97
CA ASP A 14 13.69 -4.58 9.83
C ASP A 14 15.10 -4.48 9.22
N ALA A 15 15.61 -5.58 8.65
CA ALA A 15 16.96 -5.63 8.09
C ALA A 15 17.08 -4.82 6.78
N GLU A 16 16.08 -4.87 5.91
CA GLU A 16 16.13 -4.21 4.59
C GLU A 16 15.60 -2.76 4.63
N LEU A 17 14.61 -2.44 5.47
CA LEU A 17 13.96 -1.12 5.54
C LEU A 17 14.41 -0.28 6.75
N GLY A 18 15.09 -0.89 7.71
CA GLY A 18 15.37 -0.26 9.00
C GLY A 18 14.07 0.03 9.77
N LYS A 19 14.08 1.12 10.55
CA LYS A 19 12.95 1.55 11.40
C LYS A 19 12.45 2.97 11.09
N GLY A 20 12.97 3.58 10.03
CA GLY A 20 12.69 4.97 9.65
C GLY A 20 11.53 5.12 8.67
N LEU A 21 11.61 6.18 7.88
CA LEU A 21 10.57 6.64 6.96
C LEU A 21 9.99 5.54 6.06
N TRP A 22 10.85 4.81 5.35
CA TRP A 22 10.43 3.82 4.35
C TRP A 22 9.77 2.60 4.98
N ARG A 23 10.24 2.19 6.16
CA ARG A 23 9.57 1.16 6.95
C ARG A 23 8.15 1.58 7.32
N ARG A 24 7.97 2.82 7.78
CA ARG A 24 6.63 3.33 8.14
C ARG A 24 5.69 3.43 6.95
N ALA A 25 6.20 3.78 5.77
CA ALA A 25 5.41 3.79 4.54
C ALA A 25 4.93 2.37 4.18
N HIS A 26 5.84 1.39 4.21
CA HIS A 26 5.53 -0.02 4.01
C HIS A 26 4.48 -0.52 5.01
N ASP A 27 4.69 -0.28 6.30
CA ASP A 27 3.78 -0.74 7.36
C ASP A 27 2.41 -0.04 7.30
N ARG A 28 2.36 1.21 6.84
CA ARG A 28 1.07 1.91 6.62
C ARG A 28 0.27 1.24 5.50
N PHE A 29 0.93 0.88 4.40
CA PHE A 29 0.27 0.18 3.30
C PHE A 29 -0.27 -1.17 3.73
N ASN A 30 0.55 -1.99 4.39
CA ASN A 30 0.11 -3.32 4.87
C ASN A 30 -1.02 -3.23 5.89
N ARG A 31 -0.99 -2.27 6.82
CA ARG A 31 -2.12 -2.04 7.74
C ARG A 31 -3.42 -1.66 7.02
N GLY A 32 -3.32 -0.98 5.89
CA GLY A 32 -4.47 -0.71 5.02
C GLY A 32 -5.04 -1.99 4.40
N LEU A 33 -4.18 -2.89 3.94
CA LEU A 33 -4.59 -4.20 3.41
C LEU A 33 -5.23 -5.07 4.49
N ASP A 34 -4.61 -5.14 5.68
CA ASP A 34 -5.13 -5.91 6.81
C ASP A 34 -6.55 -5.42 7.18
N ARG A 35 -6.75 -4.10 7.21
CA ARG A 35 -8.09 -3.52 7.44
C ARG A 35 -9.06 -3.87 6.33
N TYR A 36 -8.63 -3.84 5.07
CA TYR A 36 -9.47 -4.22 3.94
C TYR A 36 -9.92 -5.69 4.06
N HIS A 37 -8.99 -6.60 4.34
CA HIS A 37 -9.30 -8.02 4.54
C HIS A 37 -10.23 -8.25 5.74
N GLN A 38 -10.01 -7.54 6.85
CA GLN A 38 -10.91 -7.59 8.00
C GLN A 38 -12.34 -7.14 7.65
N VAL A 39 -12.50 -6.20 6.72
CA VAL A 39 -13.83 -5.81 6.24
C VAL A 39 -14.50 -6.96 5.49
N LEU A 40 -13.76 -7.66 4.62
CA LEU A 40 -14.27 -8.80 3.83
C LEU A 40 -14.80 -9.93 4.71
N GLU A 41 -14.12 -10.21 5.84
CA GLU A 41 -14.53 -11.26 6.79
C GLU A 41 -15.97 -11.07 7.32
N GLY A 42 -16.51 -9.86 7.26
CA GLY A 42 -17.86 -9.54 7.70
C GLY A 42 -18.88 -9.30 6.58
N VAL A 43 -18.54 -9.55 5.32
CA VAL A 43 -19.48 -9.37 4.19
C VAL A 43 -20.29 -10.66 4.01
N GLU A 44 -21.61 -10.58 4.21
CA GLU A 44 -22.52 -11.73 4.12
C GLU A 44 -23.10 -11.94 2.72
N ASP A 45 -23.24 -10.87 1.94
CA ASP A 45 -23.74 -10.94 0.56
C ASP A 45 -22.66 -11.51 -0.36
N GLU A 46 -22.90 -12.70 -0.92
CA GLU A 46 -21.94 -13.44 -1.75
C GLU A 46 -21.53 -12.68 -3.01
N ALA A 47 -22.45 -11.92 -3.63
CA ALA A 47 -22.16 -11.17 -4.85
C ALA A 47 -21.24 -9.98 -4.55
N LEU A 48 -21.57 -9.22 -3.49
CA LEU A 48 -20.73 -8.14 -3.00
C LEU A 48 -19.38 -8.65 -2.52
N TYR A 49 -19.36 -9.79 -1.80
CA TYR A 49 -18.12 -10.44 -1.36
C TYR A 49 -17.22 -10.75 -2.56
N GLY A 50 -17.75 -11.38 -3.61
CA GLY A 50 -17.01 -11.67 -4.84
C GLY A 50 -16.39 -10.42 -5.47
N GLU A 51 -17.17 -9.35 -5.62
CA GLU A 51 -16.68 -8.09 -6.18
C GLU A 51 -15.55 -7.46 -5.34
N LEU A 52 -15.68 -7.49 -4.01
CA LEU A 52 -14.69 -6.94 -3.08
C LEU A 52 -13.44 -7.82 -2.97
N VAL A 53 -13.56 -9.15 -3.09
CA VAL A 53 -12.41 -10.07 -3.17
C VAL A 53 -11.57 -9.79 -4.40
N ASP A 54 -12.18 -9.49 -5.55
CA ASP A 54 -11.43 -9.10 -6.74
C ASP A 54 -10.62 -7.81 -6.52
N ILE A 55 -11.18 -6.84 -5.79
CA ILE A 55 -10.45 -5.64 -5.37
C ILE A 55 -9.32 -6.01 -4.40
N ALA A 56 -9.58 -6.89 -3.43
CA ALA A 56 -8.59 -7.34 -2.45
C ALA A 56 -7.37 -7.98 -3.13
N ASN A 57 -7.61 -8.83 -4.13
CA ASN A 57 -6.56 -9.48 -4.92
C ASN A 57 -5.69 -8.45 -5.64
N GLN A 58 -6.32 -7.44 -6.27
CA GLN A 58 -5.61 -6.35 -6.94
C GLN A 58 -4.77 -5.53 -5.96
N LEU A 59 -5.34 -5.13 -4.82
CA LEU A 59 -4.63 -4.35 -3.80
C LEU A 59 -3.47 -5.15 -3.17
N SER A 60 -3.69 -6.44 -2.88
CA SER A 60 -2.67 -7.32 -2.30
C SER A 60 -1.50 -7.55 -3.25
N ALA A 61 -1.73 -7.59 -4.56
CA ALA A 61 -0.68 -7.67 -5.57
C ALA A 61 0.25 -6.45 -5.57
N LEU A 62 -0.16 -5.32 -4.98
CA LEU A 62 0.67 -4.11 -4.84
C LEU A 62 1.62 -4.16 -3.65
N ALA A 63 1.35 -4.99 -2.63
CA ALA A 63 2.21 -5.10 -1.44
C ALA A 63 3.69 -5.39 -1.76
N PRO A 64 4.03 -6.41 -2.59
CA PRO A 64 5.43 -6.67 -2.93
C PRO A 64 6.08 -5.52 -3.71
N ARG A 65 5.30 -4.80 -4.53
CA ARG A 65 5.77 -3.63 -5.31
C ARG A 65 6.09 -2.45 -4.41
N VAL A 66 5.17 -2.10 -3.49
CA VAL A 66 5.41 -1.08 -2.47
C VAL A 66 6.63 -1.41 -1.63
N ARG A 67 6.78 -2.68 -1.22
CA ARG A 67 7.97 -3.14 -0.50
C ARG A 67 9.24 -2.91 -1.31
N GLN A 68 9.25 -3.28 -2.59
CA GLN A 68 10.41 -3.07 -3.47
C GLN A 68 10.77 -1.59 -3.57
N VAL A 69 9.80 -0.70 -3.77
CA VAL A 69 10.04 0.75 -3.81
C VAL A 69 10.66 1.24 -2.50
N CYS A 70 10.12 0.81 -1.35
CA CYS A 70 10.65 1.19 -0.03
C CYS A 70 12.09 0.67 0.20
N VAL A 71 12.39 -0.57 -0.19
CA VAL A 71 13.74 -1.16 -0.06
C VAL A 71 14.73 -0.41 -0.94
N GLU A 72 14.36 -0.14 -2.18
CA GLU A 72 15.21 0.61 -3.11
C GLU A 72 15.44 2.05 -2.65
N ALA A 73 14.39 2.72 -2.16
CA ALA A 73 14.50 4.06 -1.60
C ALA A 73 15.43 4.09 -0.37
N GLN A 74 15.29 3.12 0.55
CA GLN A 74 16.16 2.96 1.72
C GLN A 74 17.61 2.67 1.30
N ARG A 75 17.83 1.87 0.27
CA ARG A 75 19.18 1.56 -0.24
C ARG A 75 19.87 2.80 -0.80
N ARG A 76 19.13 3.66 -1.51
CA ARG A 76 19.67 4.86 -2.18
C ARG A 76 19.84 6.04 -1.23
N PHE A 77 18.86 6.24 -0.36
CA PHE A 77 18.83 7.31 0.63
C PHE A 77 18.37 6.73 1.98
N PRO A 78 19.30 6.11 2.73
CA PRO A 78 19.00 5.52 4.03
C PRO A 78 18.41 6.56 4.98
N SER A 79 17.28 6.22 5.60
CA SER A 79 16.63 7.06 6.61
C SER A 79 16.35 6.25 7.87
N ASN A 80 16.89 6.72 9.00
CA ASN A 80 16.62 6.16 10.32
C ASN A 80 15.55 6.95 11.08
N GLY A 81 15.21 8.14 10.59
CA GLY A 81 14.27 9.09 11.20
C GLY A 81 13.04 9.32 10.34
N LEU A 82 12.48 10.52 10.43
CA LEU A 82 11.32 10.95 9.64
C LEU A 82 11.67 11.98 8.57
N ASP A 83 12.94 12.36 8.48
CA ASP A 83 13.41 13.30 7.49
C ASP A 83 13.27 12.68 6.10
N ILE A 84 12.55 13.40 5.25
CA ILE A 84 12.29 13.00 3.87
C ILE A 84 13.50 13.39 3.03
N PRO A 85 14.23 12.43 2.43
CA PRO A 85 15.35 12.77 1.57
C PRO A 85 14.87 13.58 0.36
N GLY A 86 15.44 14.77 0.14
CA GLY A 86 15.03 15.69 -0.93
C GLY A 86 14.89 15.01 -2.30
N PRO A 87 15.90 14.24 -2.78
CA PRO A 87 15.82 13.53 -4.05
C PRO A 87 14.68 12.50 -4.15
N LEU A 88 14.19 11.96 -3.04
CA LEU A 88 13.09 10.99 -3.00
C LEU A 88 11.81 11.55 -2.35
N ALA A 89 11.68 12.87 -2.21
CA ALA A 89 10.50 13.49 -1.62
C ALA A 89 9.22 13.17 -2.41
N GLY A 90 9.33 13.10 -3.74
CA GLY A 90 8.23 12.68 -4.61
C GLY A 90 7.82 11.23 -4.37
N VAL A 91 8.78 10.30 -4.24
CA VAL A 91 8.52 8.88 -3.95
C VAL A 91 7.80 8.73 -2.62
N HIS A 92 8.30 9.39 -1.56
CA HIS A 92 7.66 9.35 -0.25
C HIS A 92 6.23 9.91 -0.28
N ARG A 93 6.00 11.02 -1.01
CA ARG A 93 4.67 11.60 -1.17
C ARG A 93 3.72 10.62 -1.84
N ALA A 94 4.11 10.02 -2.97
CA ALA A 94 3.29 9.05 -3.69
C ALA A 94 2.95 7.83 -2.80
N LEU A 95 3.93 7.26 -2.09
CA LEU A 95 3.69 6.16 -1.15
C LEU A 95 2.75 6.53 0.01
N SER A 96 2.89 7.75 0.55
CA SER A 96 2.00 8.25 1.61
C SER A 96 0.56 8.39 1.10
N THR A 97 0.39 8.95 -0.10
CA THR A 97 -0.91 9.06 -0.75
C THR A 97 -1.50 7.67 -1.04
N ALA A 98 -0.71 6.72 -1.53
CA ALA A 98 -1.14 5.34 -1.76
C ALA A 98 -1.69 4.70 -0.47
N GLY A 99 -0.97 4.83 0.64
CA GLY A 99 -1.42 4.33 1.94
C GLY A 99 -2.71 4.98 2.44
N ASN A 100 -2.88 6.29 2.25
CA ASN A 100 -4.12 6.99 2.62
C ASN A 100 -5.29 6.59 1.72
N SER A 101 -5.07 6.50 0.41
CA SER A 101 -6.08 6.02 -0.54
C SER A 101 -6.51 4.60 -0.23
N LEU A 102 -5.59 3.73 0.21
CA LEU A 102 -5.92 2.37 0.62
C LEU A 102 -6.78 2.35 1.88
N ALA A 103 -6.47 3.19 2.87
CA ALA A 103 -7.32 3.34 4.05
C ALA A 103 -8.75 3.79 3.68
N MET A 104 -8.88 4.79 2.80
CA MET A 104 -10.19 5.25 2.29
C MET A 104 -10.92 4.17 1.46
N THR A 105 -10.17 3.29 0.78
CA THR A 105 -10.73 2.16 0.04
C THR A 105 -11.33 1.13 1.00
N ALA A 106 -10.63 0.81 2.09
CA ALA A 106 -11.14 -0.07 3.15
C ALA A 106 -12.36 0.53 3.86
N GLU A 107 -12.35 1.84 4.14
CA GLU A 107 -13.51 2.53 4.71
C GLU A 107 -14.74 2.48 3.78
N ALA A 108 -14.55 2.70 2.48
CA ALA A 108 -15.63 2.57 1.50
C ALA A 108 -16.22 1.16 1.46
N ALA A 109 -15.37 0.12 1.52
CA ALA A 109 -15.84 -1.27 1.61
C ALA A 109 -16.62 -1.52 2.91
N ALA A 110 -16.18 -0.95 4.04
CA ALA A 110 -16.88 -1.06 5.31
C ALA A 110 -18.26 -0.38 5.27
N MET A 111 -18.36 0.77 4.61
CA MET A 111 -19.64 1.47 4.41
C MET A 111 -20.60 0.64 3.56
N LEU A 112 -20.11 -0.01 2.50
CA LEU A 112 -20.94 -0.90 1.68
C LEU A 112 -21.46 -2.09 2.50
N ARG A 113 -20.61 -2.69 3.33
CA ARG A 113 -20.99 -3.78 4.23
C ARG A 113 -22.10 -3.40 5.20
N LEU A 114 -22.10 -2.16 5.69
CA LEU A 114 -23.08 -1.65 6.66
C LEU A 114 -24.34 -1.07 6.00
N ALA A 115 -24.39 -0.97 4.68
CA ALA A 115 -25.53 -0.41 3.99
C ALA A 115 -26.77 -1.29 4.16
N VAL A 116 -27.91 -0.66 4.46
CA VAL A 116 -29.21 -1.34 4.57
C VAL A 116 -30.00 -1.12 3.29
N GLY A 117 -30.40 -2.21 2.63
CA GLY A 117 -31.12 -2.18 1.37
C GLY A 117 -30.22 -2.34 0.13
N PRO A 118 -30.79 -2.37 -1.08
CA PRO A 118 -30.04 -2.63 -2.31
C PRO A 118 -28.96 -1.57 -2.52
N VAL A 119 -27.71 -1.97 -2.70
CA VAL A 119 -26.62 -1.09 -3.12
C VAL A 119 -26.63 -1.02 -4.65
N PRO A 120 -27.15 0.05 -5.29
CA PRO A 120 -27.46 0.03 -6.73
C PRO A 120 -26.23 -0.06 -7.64
N ALA A 121 -25.03 0.18 -7.10
CA ALA A 121 -23.78 0.25 -7.85
C ALA A 121 -22.73 -0.78 -7.40
N GLY A 122 -23.12 -1.76 -6.57
CA GLY A 122 -22.19 -2.79 -6.05
C GLY A 122 -20.92 -2.18 -5.46
N ALA A 123 -19.77 -2.77 -5.77
CA ALA A 123 -18.46 -2.32 -5.32
C ALA A 123 -17.85 -1.18 -6.17
N ALA A 124 -18.59 -0.54 -7.08
CA ALA A 124 -18.02 0.45 -8.01
C ALA A 124 -17.35 1.65 -7.32
N SER A 125 -17.87 2.09 -6.16
CA SER A 125 -17.25 3.16 -5.37
C SER A 125 -15.90 2.76 -4.76
N VAL A 126 -15.77 1.50 -4.35
CA VAL A 126 -14.54 0.90 -3.82
C VAL A 126 -13.54 0.70 -4.95
N ARG A 127 -14.00 0.23 -6.13
CA ARG A 127 -13.16 0.06 -7.33
C ARG A 127 -12.43 1.34 -7.70
N ARG A 128 -13.16 2.47 -7.85
CA ARG A 128 -12.55 3.77 -8.19
C ARG A 128 -11.48 4.21 -7.20
N ARG A 129 -11.62 3.85 -5.92
CA ARG A 129 -10.63 4.17 -4.88
C ARG A 129 -9.42 3.26 -4.97
N ALA A 130 -9.63 1.98 -5.25
CA ALA A 130 -8.56 1.03 -5.52
C ALA A 130 -7.73 1.45 -6.76
N ASP A 131 -8.38 1.97 -7.80
CA ASP A 131 -7.70 2.53 -8.98
C ASP A 131 -6.78 3.69 -8.59
N SER A 132 -7.23 4.59 -7.70
CA SER A 132 -6.36 5.64 -7.16
C SER A 132 -5.18 5.07 -6.36
N VAL A 133 -5.33 3.95 -5.63
CA VAL A 133 -4.18 3.30 -4.96
C VAL A 133 -3.16 2.81 -5.99
N LEU A 134 -3.63 2.14 -7.04
CA LEU A 134 -2.79 1.65 -8.13
C LEU A 134 -2.00 2.78 -8.79
N GLU A 135 -2.67 3.89 -9.12
CA GLU A 135 -2.05 5.08 -9.72
C GLU A 135 -0.94 5.66 -8.86
N GLN A 136 -1.14 5.75 -7.54
CA GLN A 136 -0.13 6.28 -6.62
C GLN A 136 1.06 5.32 -6.45
N VAL A 137 0.84 4.00 -6.51
CA VAL A 137 1.94 3.03 -6.52
C VAL A 137 2.75 3.14 -7.82
N HIS A 138 2.09 3.29 -8.98
CA HIS A 138 2.76 3.52 -10.26
C HIS A 138 3.54 4.84 -10.27
N ASP A 139 2.99 5.92 -9.68
CA ASP A 139 3.71 7.19 -9.54
C ASP A 139 4.96 7.04 -8.66
N ALA A 140 4.87 6.29 -7.55
CA ALA A 140 6.02 6.03 -6.69
C ALA A 140 7.13 5.27 -7.43
N GLU A 141 6.78 4.23 -8.20
CA GLU A 141 7.73 3.46 -9.01
C GLU A 141 8.39 4.31 -10.10
N ARG A 142 7.59 5.10 -10.83
CA ARG A 142 8.09 6.01 -11.88
C ARG A 142 9.08 7.02 -11.30
N ARG A 143 8.72 7.69 -10.20
CA ARG A 143 9.60 8.67 -9.54
C ARG A 143 10.88 8.05 -9.00
N LEU A 144 10.81 6.81 -8.53
CA LEU A 144 11.99 6.08 -8.09
C LEU A 144 12.92 5.79 -9.29
N ALA A 145 12.38 5.41 -10.44
CA ALA A 145 13.17 5.22 -11.66
C ALA A 145 13.77 6.54 -12.18
N GLU A 146 13.01 7.64 -12.15
CA GLU A 146 13.51 8.97 -12.54
C GLU A 146 14.67 9.44 -11.63
N ALA A 147 14.57 9.16 -10.33
CA ALA A 147 15.63 9.49 -9.37
C ALA A 147 16.94 8.69 -9.61
N ASP A 148 16.88 7.53 -10.28
CA ASP A 148 18.10 6.82 -10.72
C ASP A 148 18.77 7.51 -11.91
N GLY A 149 17.97 7.97 -12.87
CA GLY A 149 18.48 8.66 -14.07
C GLY A 149 19.16 9.99 -13.77
N ASN A 150 18.82 10.63 -12.64
CA ASN A 150 19.35 11.93 -12.23
C ASN A 150 20.53 11.85 -11.25
N ARG A 151 21.14 10.66 -11.05
CA ARG A 151 22.32 10.52 -10.18
C ARG A 151 23.54 11.13 -10.88
N PRO A 152 24.17 12.21 -10.36
CA PRO A 152 25.38 12.74 -10.96
C PRO A 152 26.47 11.66 -10.90
N ALA A 153 27.20 11.47 -12.01
CA ALA A 153 28.32 10.54 -12.06
C ALA A 153 29.34 10.94 -10.99
N THR A 154 29.54 10.10 -9.99
CA THR A 154 30.57 10.30 -8.97
C THR A 154 31.92 10.28 -9.69
N THR A 155 32.58 11.45 -9.75
CA THR A 155 33.96 11.60 -10.21
C THR A 155 34.90 11.44 -9.01
#